data_AF-A0A1B6JI95-F1
#
_entry.id   AF-A0A1B6JI95-F1
#
_cell.length_a   1.000
_cell.length_b   1.000
_cell.length_c   1.000
_cell.angle_alpha   90.00
_cell.angle_beta   90.00
_cell.angle_gamma   90.00
#
_symmetry.space_group_name_H-M   'P 1'
#
loop_
_entity.id
_entity.type
_entity.pdbx_description
1 polymer ?
#
loop_
_entity_poly.entity_id
_entity_poly.type
_entity_poly.pdbx_seq_one_letter_code
_entity_poly.pdbx_strand_id
1 'polypeptide(L)'
;ESFTALVYAAIIEMDLDGFLPLTVSKCQHCQQSVDEAIGICMNNDCLVNSGVERPLSQRVYDLRVTLADHTGSLHGCRLTSPAASQALNCSMSLTACPRTPRPHSSGSCC
;
A
#
# COMPACT_ATOMS: atom_id res chain seq x y z
N GLU A 1 -12.58 -3.26 20.66
CA GLU A 1 -13.83 -3.40 19.89
C GLU A 1 -13.58 -2.87 18.48
N SER A 2 -14.06 -3.56 17.45
CA SER A 2 -13.88 -3.15 16.04
C SER A 2 -15.22 -2.73 15.44
N PHE A 3 -15.25 -1.59 14.75
CA PHE A 3 -16.44 -1.09 14.05
C PHE A 3 -16.25 -1.21 12.53
N THR A 4 -17.29 -1.64 11.83
CA THR A 4 -17.32 -1.77 10.37
C THR A 4 -18.60 -1.15 9.82
N ALA A 5 -18.47 -0.31 8.80
CA ALA A 5 -19.61 0.30 8.10
C ALA A 5 -19.40 0.26 6.59
N LEU A 6 -20.51 0.28 5.85
CA LEU A 6 -20.54 0.51 4.41
C LEU A 6 -20.94 1.97 4.16
N VAL A 7 -20.17 2.69 3.35
CA VAL A 7 -20.41 4.11 3.06
C VAL A 7 -20.34 4.32 1.56
N TYR A 8 -21.20 5.18 1.02
CA TYR A 8 -21.13 5.63 -0.37
C TYR A 8 -20.52 7.04 -0.41
N ALA A 9 -19.25 7.12 -0.78
CA ALA A 9 -18.48 8.36 -0.76
C ALA A 9 -17.50 8.42 -1.93
N ALA A 10 -17.07 9.63 -2.28
CA ALA A 10 -16.01 9.89 -3.25
C ALA A 10 -14.66 10.07 -2.54
N ILE A 11 -13.56 9.70 -3.21
CA ILE A 11 -12.22 10.13 -2.80
C ILE A 11 -12.06 11.57 -3.29
N ILE A 12 -11.89 12.52 -2.37
CA ILE A 12 -11.73 13.94 -2.70
C ILE A 12 -10.29 14.45 -2.56
N GLU A 13 -9.47 13.78 -1.77
CA GLU A 13 -8.05 14.07 -1.61
C GLU A 13 -7.26 12.77 -1.54
N MET A 14 -6.06 12.76 -2.13
CA MET A 14 -5.12 11.65 -2.11
C MET A 14 -3.70 12.21 -2.06
N ASP A 15 -2.92 11.77 -1.09
CA ASP A 15 -1.51 12.14 -0.96
C ASP A 15 -0.67 11.26 -1.90
N LEU A 16 -0.16 11.86 -2.99
CA LEU A 16 0.66 11.22 -4.02
C LEU A 16 1.99 11.94 -4.26
N ASP A 17 2.21 13.08 -3.62
CA ASP A 17 3.39 13.92 -3.86
C ASP A 17 4.66 13.41 -3.15
N GLY A 18 4.49 12.39 -2.29
CA GLY A 18 5.58 11.72 -1.59
C GLY A 18 5.94 12.35 -0.26
N PHE A 19 5.13 13.28 0.27
CA PHE A 19 5.29 13.75 1.65
C PHE A 19 5.02 12.61 2.65
N LEU A 20 4.06 11.75 2.33
CA LEU A 20 3.83 10.49 3.05
C LEU A 20 4.26 9.28 2.20
N PRO A 21 4.72 8.18 2.84
CA PRO A 21 5.00 6.94 2.12
C PRO A 21 3.74 6.40 1.43
N LEU A 22 3.81 6.19 0.12
CA LEU A 22 2.72 5.62 -0.68
C LEU A 22 2.61 4.09 -0.53
N THR A 23 3.66 3.48 0.01
CA THR A 23 3.81 2.03 0.11
C THR A 23 4.36 1.62 1.45
N VAL A 24 3.97 0.43 1.88
CA VAL A 24 4.53 -0.24 3.04
C VAL A 24 5.01 -1.65 2.64
N SER A 25 6.13 -2.07 3.20
CA SER A 25 6.59 -3.46 3.09
C SER A 25 5.84 -4.32 4.09
N LYS A 26 5.26 -5.43 3.63
CA LYS A 26 4.53 -6.39 4.46
C LYS A 26 5.11 -7.78 4.29
N CYS A 27 5.09 -8.57 5.36
CA CYS A 27 5.40 -9.99 5.29
C CYS A 27 4.34 -10.70 4.43
N GLN A 28 4.76 -11.49 3.43
CA GLN A 28 3.83 -12.21 2.57
C GLN A 28 2.94 -13.20 3.33
N HIS A 29 3.42 -13.73 4.47
CA HIS A 29 2.70 -14.74 5.26
C HIS A 29 1.70 -14.13 6.24
N CYS A 30 2.13 -13.21 7.11
CA CYS A 30 1.27 -12.66 8.16
C CYS A 30 0.72 -11.26 7.85
N GLN A 31 1.12 -10.64 6.72
CA GLN A 31 0.72 -9.29 6.32
C GLN A 31 1.09 -8.17 7.31
N GLN A 32 1.92 -8.47 8.31
CA GLN A 32 2.45 -7.46 9.22
C GLN A 32 3.48 -6.59 8.52
N SER A 33 3.51 -5.30 8.88
CA SER A 33 4.51 -4.36 8.38
C SER A 33 5.92 -4.83 8.75
N VAL A 34 6.79 -4.83 7.76
CA VAL A 34 8.21 -5.16 7.88
C VAL A 34 9.00 -3.88 7.72
N ASP A 35 9.93 -3.66 8.65
CA ASP A 35 10.93 -2.61 8.49
C ASP A 35 11.87 -2.99 7.34
N GLU A 36 11.95 -2.15 6.32
CA GLU A 36 12.78 -2.40 5.14
C GLU A 36 14.28 -2.42 5.46
N ALA A 37 14.72 -1.71 6.50
CA ALA A 37 16.12 -1.70 6.90
C ALA A 37 16.54 -3.02 7.57
N ILE A 38 15.60 -3.65 8.29
CA ILE A 38 15.82 -4.93 8.97
C ILE A 38 15.58 -6.08 7.98
N GLY A 39 14.54 -5.97 7.15
CA GLY A 39 14.20 -6.94 6.11
C GLY A 39 13.63 -8.27 6.65
N ILE A 40 13.29 -8.32 7.95
CA ILE A 40 12.80 -9.53 8.62
C ILE A 40 11.46 -9.25 9.29
N CYS A 41 10.56 -10.24 9.22
CA CYS A 41 9.29 -10.19 9.93
C CYS A 41 9.53 -10.33 11.44
N MET A 42 9.18 -9.30 12.22
CA MET A 42 9.33 -9.31 13.68
C MET A 42 8.12 -9.89 14.44
N ASN A 43 7.14 -10.43 13.71
CA ASN A 43 6.01 -11.10 14.34
C ASN A 43 6.46 -12.48 14.84
N ASN A 44 6.46 -12.67 16.17
CA ASN A 44 6.85 -13.92 16.82
C ASN A 44 5.91 -15.08 16.51
N ASP A 45 4.67 -14.80 16.11
CA ASP A 45 3.69 -15.82 15.71
C ASP A 45 3.80 -16.18 14.21
N CYS A 46 4.71 -15.53 13.48
CA CYS A 46 4.91 -15.77 12.06
C CYS A 46 5.96 -16.86 11.80
N LEU A 47 5.60 -17.86 10.99
CA LEU A 47 6.47 -19.00 10.62
C LEU A 47 7.80 -18.58 9.97
N VAL A 48 7.82 -17.43 9.29
CA VAL A 48 9.03 -16.82 8.70
C VAL A 48 10.05 -16.44 9.78
N ASN A 49 9.59 -15.89 10.90
CA ASN A 49 10.47 -15.52 12.01
C ASN A 49 11.07 -16.76 12.69
N SER A 50 10.36 -17.89 12.67
CA SER A 50 10.84 -19.17 13.17
C SER A 50 11.91 -19.82 12.28
N GLY A 51 12.34 -19.17 11.20
CA GLY A 51 13.38 -19.65 10.29
C GLY A 51 12.95 -20.81 9.38
N VAL A 52 11.66 -21.13 9.35
CA VAL A 52 11.09 -22.22 8.55
C VAL A 52 11.01 -21.83 7.06
N GLU A 53 10.80 -20.54 6.78
CA GLU A 53 10.64 -20.01 5.42
C GLU A 53 11.52 -18.78 5.22
N ARG A 54 11.93 -18.53 3.96
CA ARG A 54 12.75 -17.37 3.62
C ARG A 54 11.94 -16.08 3.84
N PRO A 55 12.54 -14.99 4.37
CA PRO A 55 11.87 -13.71 4.50
C PRO A 55 11.50 -13.18 3.11
N LEU A 56 10.20 -13.21 2.82
CA LEU A 56 9.61 -12.63 1.64
C LEU A 56 8.73 -11.46 2.07
N SER A 57 9.26 -10.25 1.92
CA SER A 57 8.48 -9.03 2.05
C SER A 57 7.94 -8.61 0.69
N GLN A 58 6.70 -8.13 0.66
CA GLN A 58 6.08 -7.52 -0.50
C GLN A 58 5.76 -6.06 -0.21
N ARG A 59 6.10 -5.17 -1.14
CA ARG A 59 5.60 -3.79 -1.12
C ARG A 59 4.14 -3.75 -1.58
N VAL A 60 3.31 -3.09 -0.81
CA VAL A 60 1.89 -2.86 -1.11
C VAL A 60 1.56 -1.39 -0.97
N TYR A 61 0.51 -0.93 -1.66
CA TYR A 61 0.01 0.44 -1.52
C TYR A 61 -0.59 0.65 -0.14
N ASP A 62 -0.39 1.86 0.36
CA ASP A 62 -0.91 2.36 1.62
C ASP A 62 -1.13 3.88 1.53
N LEU A 63 -2.15 4.27 0.75
CA LEU A 63 -2.40 5.66 0.41
C LEU A 63 -3.26 6.33 1.47
N ARG A 64 -2.89 7.55 1.85
CA ARG A 64 -3.75 8.40 2.68
C ARG A 64 -4.76 9.11 1.79
N VAL A 65 -6.04 8.96 2.12
CA VAL A 65 -7.15 9.57 1.39
C VAL A 65 -8.13 10.27 2.31
N THR A 66 -8.83 11.25 1.76
CA THR A 66 -10.04 11.83 2.35
C THR A 66 -11.26 11.34 1.55
N LEU A 67 -12.22 10.72 2.25
CA LEU A 67 -13.51 10.31 1.70
C LEU A 67 -14.56 11.35 2.04
N ALA A 68 -15.46 11.68 1.11
CA ALA A 68 -16.55 12.60 1.37
C ALA A 68 -17.84 12.21 0.64
N ASP A 69 -18.96 12.55 1.27
CA ASP A 69 -20.29 12.55 0.67
C ASP A 69 -21.01 13.87 1.00
N HIS A 70 -22.31 13.94 0.75
CA HIS A 70 -23.11 15.12 1.04
C HIS A 70 -23.34 15.37 2.55
N THR A 71 -22.99 14.43 3.42
CA THR A 71 -23.17 14.50 4.88
C THR A 71 -21.90 14.91 5.60
N GLY A 72 -20.73 14.73 4.99
CA GLY A 72 -19.45 15.15 5.57
C GLY A 72 -18.24 14.46 4.95
N SER A 73 -17.13 14.48 5.70
CA SER A 73 -15.85 13.93 5.25
C SER A 73 -15.15 13.13 6.34
N LEU A 74 -14.49 12.05 5.93
CA LEU A 74 -13.62 11.22 6.73
C LEU A 74 -12.17 11.43 6.26
N HIS A 75 -11.36 12.04 7.13
CA HIS A 75 -9.96 12.33 6.84
C HIS A 75 -9.03 11.23 7.36
N GLY A 76 -7.87 11.08 6.71
CA GLY A 76 -6.83 10.15 7.16
C GLY A 76 -7.18 8.67 6.96
N CYS A 77 -8.17 8.38 6.10
CA CYS A 77 -8.47 7.02 5.70
C CYS A 77 -7.28 6.41 4.96
N ARG A 78 -7.09 5.09 5.11
CA ARG A 78 -6.03 4.34 4.42
C ARG A 78 -6.63 3.48 3.34
N LEU A 79 -6.30 3.78 2.09
CA LEU A 79 -6.63 2.94 0.95
C LEU A 79 -5.44 2.01 0.69
N THR A 80 -5.62 0.73 0.98
CA THR A 80 -4.56 -0.28 0.88
C THR A 80 -4.77 -1.21 -0.32
N SER A 81 -3.73 -1.92 -0.76
CA SER A 81 -3.88 -2.94 -1.80
C SER A 81 -4.86 -4.05 -1.38
N PRO A 82 -5.71 -4.56 -2.29
CA PRO A 82 -5.75 -4.28 -3.73
C PRO A 82 -6.60 -3.06 -4.13
N ALA A 83 -7.41 -2.51 -3.21
CA ALA A 83 -8.34 -1.42 -3.51
C ALA A 83 -7.63 -0.16 -4.05
N ALA A 84 -6.45 0.16 -3.50
CA ALA A 84 -5.61 1.25 -4.00
C ALA A 84 -5.17 1.04 -5.47
N SER A 85 -4.75 -0.18 -5.81
CA SER A 85 -4.34 -0.52 -7.17
C SER A 85 -5.50 -0.35 -8.15
N GLN A 86 -6.71 -0.72 -7.74
CA GLN A 86 -7.92 -0.54 -8.54
C GLN A 86 -8.28 0.94 -8.71
N ALA A 87 -8.21 1.73 -7.63
CA ALA A 87 -8.48 3.16 -7.67
C ALA A 87 -7.49 3.93 -8.57
N LEU A 88 -6.22 3.53 -8.56
CA LEU A 88 -5.18 4.10 -9.42
C LEU A 88 -5.17 3.49 -10.84
N ASN A 89 -5.94 2.42 -11.07
CA ASN A 89 -5.85 1.58 -12.27
C ASN A 89 -4.39 1.17 -12.59
N CYS A 90 -3.62 0.84 -11.55
CA CYS A 90 -2.19 0.59 -11.64
C CYS A 90 -1.73 -0.49 -10.68
N SER A 91 -0.96 -1.47 -11.17
CA SER A 91 -0.45 -2.56 -10.35
C SER A 91 0.96 -2.27 -9.86
N MET A 92 1.22 -2.54 -8.58
CA MET A 92 2.56 -2.49 -8.02
C MET A 92 3.36 -3.69 -8.53
N SER A 93 4.06 -3.52 -9.64
CA SER A 93 4.99 -4.53 -10.16
C SER A 93 6.40 -4.25 -9.61
N LEU A 94 7.01 -5.27 -8.99
CA LEU A 94 8.37 -5.19 -8.44
C LEU A 94 9.46 -4.89 -9.50
N THR A 95 9.12 -4.93 -10.79
CA THR A 95 10.07 -4.86 -11.91
C THR A 95 10.06 -3.56 -12.70
N ALA A 96 9.18 -2.59 -12.46
CA ALA A 96 9.04 -1.48 -13.39
C ALA A 96 8.80 -0.12 -12.71
N CYS A 97 9.92 0.53 -12.35
CA CYS A 97 10.06 1.97 -12.48
C CYS A 97 11.57 2.31 -12.45
N PRO A 98 12.30 2.19 -13.58
CA PRO A 98 13.65 2.74 -13.65
C PRO A 98 13.56 4.25 -13.41
N ARG A 99 14.17 4.73 -12.32
CA ARG A 99 14.32 6.17 -12.04
C ARG A 99 15.16 6.81 -13.14
N THR A 100 14.60 7.18 -14.30
CA THR A 100 15.16 8.18 -15.21
C THR A 100 14.20 8.58 -16.35
N PRO A 101 14.32 9.82 -16.88
CA PRO A 101 13.43 10.35 -17.89
C PRO A 101 13.89 9.91 -19.29
N ARG A 102 13.06 9.17 -20.04
CA ARG A 102 13.14 9.14 -21.51
C ARG A 102 11.76 9.12 -22.15
N PRO A 103 11.56 9.86 -23.26
CA PRO A 103 10.32 9.86 -24.00
C PRO A 103 10.26 8.57 -24.83
N HIS A 104 9.08 7.99 -24.98
CA HIS A 104 8.78 6.82 -25.82
C HIS A 104 9.09 5.44 -25.21
N SER A 105 8.31 5.05 -24.20
CA SER A 105 7.89 3.65 -24.07
C SER A 105 6.54 3.59 -23.38
N SER A 106 5.55 3.04 -24.06
CA SER A 106 4.14 2.88 -23.65
C SER A 106 3.96 1.78 -22.60
N GLY A 107 4.75 1.80 -21.54
CA GLY A 107 4.49 1.09 -20.30
C GLY A 107 4.04 2.11 -19.26
N SER A 108 2.78 2.06 -18.83
CA SER A 108 2.34 2.90 -17.71
C SER A 108 2.91 2.30 -16.42
N CYS A 109 4.07 2.79 -16.02
CA CYS A 109 4.54 2.62 -14.66
C CYS A 109 3.91 3.72 -13.80
N CYS A 110 3.36 3.32 -12.66
CA CYS A 110 3.28 4.15 -11.46
C CYS A 110 4.43 3.67 -10.57
#